data_AF-A0A7L4R6H1-F1
#
_entry.id   AF-A0A7L4R6H1-F1
#
_cell.length_a   1.000
_cell.length_b   1.000
_cell.length_c   1.000
_cell.angle_alpha   90.00
_cell.angle_beta   90.00
_cell.angle_gamma   90.00
#
_symmetry.space_group_name_H-M   'P 1'
#
loop_
_entity.id
_entity.type
_entity.pdbx_description
1 polymer ?
#
loop_
_entity_poly.entity_id
_entity_poly.type
_entity_poly.pdbx_seq_one_letter_code
_entity_poly.pdbx_strand_id
1 'polypeptide(L)'
;MPRGRRIVINRKINDEKIDRLTSLDLNDIRKRRGAVERGLSSSISSVMEAAQRTYERSRTGDSELKRTGLLSIQDSYEYLRTKGMDISFRAFGGRIERRSIPSVKVGKKRYIPMQSLEDILAVGKEFYSIREAYELYKKYNRMINYRAFIGRVEKSSIPSLKIGTKRLIPRDAIDSLSHIARKYYSVSEAIKELHVKGVEIKRNAFERRLDRNRIPHVKIGGRRFIPRDVIDELADKEIALSKPK
;
A
#
# COMPACT_ATOMS: atom_id res chain seq x y z
N MET A 1 23.71 16.08 -44.85
CA MET A 1 24.11 15.12 -43.79
C MET A 1 22.99 14.11 -43.58
N PRO A 2 23.23 12.79 -43.74
CA PRO A 2 22.22 11.78 -43.45
C PRO A 2 21.90 11.84 -41.95
N ARG A 3 20.63 12.10 -41.61
CA ARG A 3 20.16 12.08 -40.22
C ARG A 3 20.35 10.65 -39.70
N GLY A 4 21.05 10.49 -38.58
CA GLY A 4 21.36 9.18 -37.99
C GLY A 4 20.15 8.25 -37.93
N ARG A 5 20.39 6.95 -38.14
CA ARG A 5 19.34 5.90 -38.20
C ARG A 5 18.48 5.97 -36.93
N ARG A 6 17.16 5.93 -37.11
CA ARG A 6 16.18 6.07 -36.01
C ARG A 6 15.87 4.71 -35.41
N ILE A 7 16.17 4.52 -34.13
CA ILE A 7 15.74 3.34 -33.37
C ILE A 7 14.33 3.59 -32.83
N VAL A 8 13.43 2.66 -33.09
CA VAL A 8 12.08 2.60 -32.54
C VAL A 8 11.84 1.18 -32.04
N ILE A 9 11.33 1.05 -30.82
CA ILE A 9 10.90 -0.22 -30.23
C ILE A 9 9.38 -0.18 -30.15
N ASN A 10 8.72 -0.89 -31.06
CA ASN A 10 7.27 -0.97 -31.11
C ASN A 10 6.80 -2.11 -30.20
N ARG A 11 6.68 -1.83 -28.91
CA ARG A 11 6.15 -2.81 -27.94
C ARG A 11 5.08 -2.17 -27.07
N LYS A 12 3.93 -2.83 -26.97
CA LYS A 12 2.90 -2.48 -25.98
C LYS A 12 3.30 -3.09 -24.63
N ILE A 13 3.27 -2.28 -23.58
CA ILE A 13 3.51 -2.74 -22.21
C ILE A 13 2.15 -3.14 -21.64
N ASN A 14 1.87 -4.44 -21.59
CA ASN A 14 0.70 -4.98 -20.93
C ASN A 14 1.19 -5.65 -19.63
N ASP A 15 0.98 -4.99 -18.49
CA ASP A 15 1.34 -5.53 -17.18
C ASP A 15 0.20 -5.29 -16.20
N GLU A 16 -0.51 -6.36 -15.85
CA GLU A 16 -1.67 -6.29 -14.96
C GLU A 16 -1.37 -5.61 -13.62
N LYS A 17 -0.14 -5.73 -13.10
CA LYS A 17 0.22 -5.11 -11.83
C LYS A 17 0.36 -3.59 -11.96
N ILE A 18 0.83 -3.12 -13.10
CA ILE A 18 0.86 -1.69 -13.40
C ILE A 18 -0.56 -1.18 -13.55
N ASP A 19 -1.40 -1.89 -14.31
CA ASP A 19 -2.77 -1.50 -14.56
C ASP A 19 -3.54 -1.38 -13.24
N ARG A 20 -3.42 -2.37 -12.34
CA ARG A 20 -3.98 -2.35 -10.98
C ARG A 20 -3.53 -1.14 -10.16
N LEU A 21 -2.25 -0.76 -10.25
CA LEU A 21 -1.74 0.41 -9.54
C LEU A 21 -2.31 1.72 -10.12
N THR A 22 -2.46 1.81 -11.44
CA THR A 22 -2.98 2.99 -12.11
C THR A 22 -4.50 3.13 -12.00
N SER A 23 -5.22 2.01 -11.93
CA SER A 23 -6.68 1.96 -11.75
C SER A 23 -7.10 2.11 -10.30
N LEU A 24 -6.16 2.21 -9.36
CA LEU A 24 -6.46 2.31 -7.94
C LEU A 24 -7.04 3.69 -7.61
N ASP A 25 -8.37 3.77 -7.48
CA ASP A 25 -9.04 4.99 -7.05
C ASP A 25 -9.10 5.07 -5.52
N LEU A 26 -8.25 5.94 -4.96
CA LEU A 26 -8.22 6.24 -3.53
C LEU A 26 -9.53 6.85 -3.02
N ASN A 27 -10.27 7.57 -3.86
CA ASN A 27 -11.54 8.19 -3.46
C ASN A 27 -12.61 7.13 -3.24
N ASP A 28 -12.67 6.12 -4.10
CA ASP A 28 -13.61 5.01 -3.95
C ASP A 28 -13.28 4.15 -2.74
N ILE A 29 -12.01 3.85 -2.49
CA ILE A 29 -11.58 3.17 -1.27
C ILE A 29 -11.99 4.00 -0.04
N ARG A 30 -11.77 5.32 -0.07
CA ARG A 30 -12.17 6.23 1.01
C ARG A 30 -13.69 6.24 1.23
N LYS A 31 -14.50 6.27 0.17
CA LYS A 31 -15.97 6.22 0.26
C LYS A 31 -16.45 4.90 0.86
N ARG A 32 -15.92 3.77 0.39
CA ARG A 32 -16.23 2.43 0.92
C ARG A 32 -15.90 2.34 2.40
N ARG A 33 -14.71 2.80 2.81
CA ARG A 33 -14.32 2.85 4.23
C ARG A 33 -15.21 3.77 5.04
N GLY A 34 -15.57 4.94 4.53
CA GLY A 34 -16.49 5.84 5.22
C GLY A 34 -17.90 5.27 5.38
N ALA A 35 -18.35 4.37 4.49
CA ALA A 35 -19.60 3.63 4.66
C ALA A 35 -19.47 2.57 5.78
N VAL A 36 -18.37 1.81 5.80
CA VAL A 36 -18.07 0.82 6.84
C VAL A 36 -17.96 1.49 8.22
N GLU A 37 -17.24 2.60 8.33
CA GLU A 37 -17.09 3.34 9.60
C GLU A 37 -18.44 3.85 10.13
N ARG A 38 -19.31 4.36 9.26
CA ARG A 38 -20.67 4.77 9.65
C ARG A 38 -21.52 3.59 10.12
N GLY A 39 -21.47 2.46 9.39
CA GLY A 39 -22.18 1.24 9.77
C GLY A 39 -21.67 0.62 11.07
N LEU A 40 -20.36 0.69 11.32
CA LEU A 40 -19.75 0.29 12.59
C LEU A 40 -20.23 1.19 13.73
N SER A 41 -20.22 2.50 13.55
CA SER A 41 -20.68 3.45 14.57
C SER A 41 -22.14 3.19 14.97
N SER A 42 -23.04 3.00 14.01
CA SER A 42 -24.44 2.68 14.29
C SER A 42 -24.61 1.33 14.99
N SER A 43 -23.85 0.31 14.54
CA SER A 43 -23.93 -1.03 15.12
C SER A 43 -23.38 -1.06 16.55
N ILE A 44 -22.26 -0.38 16.81
CA ILE A 44 -21.68 -0.22 18.14
C ILE A 44 -22.68 0.46 19.08
N SER A 45 -23.33 1.54 18.65
CA SER A 45 -24.36 2.22 19.45
C SER A 45 -25.52 1.29 19.81
N SER A 46 -26.00 0.48 18.86
CA SER A 46 -27.06 -0.50 19.13
C SER A 46 -26.65 -1.58 20.14
N VAL A 47 -25.40 -2.08 20.03
CA VAL A 47 -24.83 -3.06 20.97
C VAL A 47 -24.64 -2.43 22.35
N MET A 48 -24.26 -1.15 22.41
CA MET A 48 -24.14 -0.38 23.65
C MET A 48 -25.49 -0.24 24.36
N GLU A 49 -26.52 0.19 23.65
CA GLU A 49 -27.87 0.34 24.22
C GLU A 49 -28.41 -1.00 24.73
N ALA A 50 -28.25 -2.06 23.95
CA ALA A 50 -28.64 -3.40 24.37
C ALA A 50 -27.90 -3.80 25.65
N ALA A 51 -26.58 -3.65 25.70
CA ALA A 51 -25.78 -4.02 26.86
C ALA A 51 -26.09 -3.20 28.12
N GLN A 52 -26.36 -1.89 27.99
CA GLN A 52 -26.77 -1.04 29.11
C GLN A 52 -28.13 -1.47 29.66
N ARG A 53 -29.11 -1.72 28.80
CA ARG A 53 -30.44 -2.21 29.22
C ARG A 53 -30.35 -3.56 29.93
N THR A 54 -29.49 -4.47 29.48
CA THR A 54 -29.31 -5.77 30.14
C THR A 54 -28.62 -5.61 31.50
N TYR A 55 -27.62 -4.71 31.60
CA TYR A 55 -26.93 -4.43 32.85
C TYR A 55 -27.85 -3.82 33.92
N GLU A 56 -28.72 -2.87 33.52
CA GLU A 56 -29.70 -2.24 34.41
C GLU A 56 -30.75 -3.22 34.92
N ARG A 57 -31.06 -4.28 34.15
CA ARG A 57 -32.15 -5.22 34.46
C ARG A 57 -31.82 -6.31 35.46
N SER A 58 -30.54 -6.69 35.66
CA SER A 58 -30.00 -7.50 36.78
C SER A 58 -28.68 -8.17 36.38
N ARG A 59 -27.60 -7.94 37.15
CA ARG A 59 -26.26 -8.57 37.10
C ARG A 59 -25.97 -9.48 35.89
N THR A 60 -25.71 -8.86 34.74
CA THR A 60 -25.15 -9.54 33.56
C THR A 60 -23.83 -10.22 33.91
N GLY A 61 -23.76 -11.53 33.67
CA GLY A 61 -22.48 -12.26 33.60
C GLY A 61 -21.73 -11.93 32.32
N ASP A 62 -20.39 -12.08 32.34
CA ASP A 62 -19.52 -11.85 31.18
C ASP A 62 -19.96 -12.71 29.94
N SER A 63 -20.69 -13.81 30.16
CA SER A 63 -21.24 -14.69 29.12
C SER A 63 -22.40 -14.09 28.33
N GLU A 64 -23.29 -13.31 28.95
CA GLU A 64 -24.42 -12.66 28.26
C GLU A 64 -23.94 -11.48 27.40
N LEU A 65 -22.97 -10.72 27.90
CA LEU A 65 -22.31 -9.65 27.14
C LEU A 65 -21.55 -10.21 25.93
N LYS A 66 -20.96 -11.39 26.06
CA LYS A 66 -20.34 -12.10 24.94
C LYS A 66 -21.37 -12.46 23.86
N ARG A 67 -22.59 -12.86 24.24
CA ARG A 67 -23.69 -13.14 23.29
C ARG A 67 -24.19 -11.89 22.58
N THR A 68 -24.14 -10.72 23.22
CA THR A 68 -24.47 -9.43 22.56
C THR A 68 -23.33 -8.89 21.70
N GLY A 69 -22.21 -9.61 21.60
CA GLY A 69 -21.07 -9.24 20.76
C GLY A 69 -20.06 -8.33 21.44
N LEU A 70 -20.09 -8.22 22.77
CA LEU A 70 -19.11 -7.48 23.56
C LEU A 70 -18.10 -8.46 24.19
N LEU A 71 -16.83 -8.28 23.86
CA LEU A 71 -15.75 -9.09 24.41
C LEU A 71 -14.99 -8.36 25.50
N SER A 72 -14.53 -9.10 26.50
CA SER A 72 -13.60 -8.59 27.51
C SER A 72 -12.29 -8.13 26.85
N ILE A 73 -11.48 -7.31 27.52
CA ILE A 73 -10.17 -6.91 26.98
C ILE A 73 -9.29 -8.14 26.70
N GLN A 74 -9.31 -9.13 27.60
CA GLN A 74 -8.52 -10.35 27.47
C GLN A 74 -8.99 -11.18 26.27
N ASP A 75 -10.29 -11.45 26.18
CA ASP A 75 -10.90 -12.21 25.08
C ASP A 75 -10.66 -11.52 23.73
N SER A 76 -10.75 -10.19 23.69
CA SER A 76 -10.51 -9.40 22.49
C SER A 76 -9.06 -9.51 22.02
N TYR A 77 -8.10 -9.51 22.96
CA TYR A 77 -6.70 -9.69 22.65
C TYR A 77 -6.41 -11.09 22.10
N GLU A 78 -6.93 -12.12 22.75
CA GLU A 78 -6.78 -13.51 22.31
C GLU A 78 -7.43 -13.74 20.94
N TYR A 79 -8.59 -13.12 20.69
CA TYR A 79 -9.23 -13.15 19.38
C TYR A 79 -8.35 -12.56 18.28
N LEU A 80 -7.77 -11.38 18.49
CA LEU A 80 -6.87 -10.77 17.51
C LEU A 80 -5.59 -11.59 17.30
N ARG A 81 -5.01 -12.12 18.39
CA ARG A 81 -3.79 -12.95 18.34
C ARG A 81 -4.01 -14.25 17.57
N THR A 82 -5.10 -14.97 17.84
CA THR A 82 -5.45 -16.21 17.11
C THR A 82 -5.73 -15.97 15.64
N LYS A 83 -6.20 -14.78 15.27
CA LYS A 83 -6.39 -14.35 13.87
C LYS A 83 -5.11 -13.79 13.22
N GLY A 84 -3.96 -13.88 13.88
CA GLY A 84 -2.65 -13.55 13.32
C GLY A 84 -2.23 -12.08 13.45
N MET A 85 -2.89 -11.29 14.31
CA MET A 85 -2.40 -9.95 14.63
C MET A 85 -1.28 -10.03 15.68
N ASP A 86 -0.06 -9.68 15.27
CA ASP A 86 1.09 -9.61 16.17
C ASP A 86 1.11 -8.27 16.93
N ILE A 87 0.50 -8.25 18.11
CA ILE A 87 0.51 -7.12 19.04
C ILE A 87 0.74 -7.65 20.44
N SER A 88 1.56 -6.97 21.24
CA SER A 88 1.70 -7.31 22.65
C SER A 88 0.49 -6.84 23.46
N PHE A 89 0.13 -7.58 24.52
CA PHE A 89 -1.00 -7.21 25.39
C PHE A 89 -0.89 -5.77 25.92
N ARG A 90 0.32 -5.35 26.30
CA ARG A 90 0.60 -3.97 26.74
C ARG A 90 0.31 -2.94 25.65
N ALA A 91 0.74 -3.21 24.41
CA ALA A 91 0.47 -2.31 23.29
C ALA A 91 -1.02 -2.27 22.94
N PHE A 92 -1.73 -3.39 23.08
CA PHE A 92 -3.17 -3.49 22.91
C PHE A 92 -3.92 -2.66 23.96
N GLY A 93 -3.60 -2.82 25.25
CA GLY A 93 -4.14 -2.01 26.34
C GLY A 93 -3.95 -0.51 26.13
N GLY A 94 -2.72 -0.09 25.80
CA GLY A 94 -2.42 1.31 25.49
C GLY A 94 -3.19 1.87 24.29
N ARG A 95 -3.54 1.03 23.30
CA ARG A 95 -4.38 1.43 22.16
C ARG A 95 -5.84 1.68 22.54
N ILE A 96 -6.36 0.92 23.51
CA ILE A 96 -7.71 1.11 24.08
C ILE A 96 -7.76 2.42 24.87
N GLU A 97 -6.75 2.66 25.72
CA GLU A 97 -6.66 3.90 26.52
C GLU A 97 -6.58 5.15 25.64
N ARG A 98 -5.78 5.09 24.56
CA ARG A 98 -5.67 6.16 23.56
C ARG A 98 -6.87 6.26 22.61
N ARG A 99 -7.91 5.45 22.82
CA ARG A 99 -9.14 5.41 22.01
C ARG A 99 -8.92 5.09 20.53
N SER A 100 -7.79 4.48 20.19
CA SER A 100 -7.54 4.00 18.83
C SER A 100 -8.27 2.69 18.53
N ILE A 101 -8.63 1.95 19.60
CA ILE A 101 -9.55 0.82 19.55
C ILE A 101 -10.80 1.27 20.32
N PRO A 102 -11.98 1.31 19.68
CA PRO A 102 -13.21 1.69 20.37
C PRO A 102 -13.51 0.69 21.47
N SER A 103 -13.83 1.19 22.65
CA SER A 103 -14.24 0.38 23.79
C SER A 103 -15.42 1.02 24.49
N VAL A 104 -16.27 0.17 25.05
CA VAL A 104 -17.48 0.52 25.76
C VAL A 104 -17.28 0.21 27.23
N LYS A 105 -17.66 1.14 28.10
CA LYS A 105 -17.68 0.88 29.55
C LYS A 105 -19.06 0.38 29.94
N VAL A 106 -19.14 -0.83 30.48
CA VAL A 106 -20.37 -1.42 31.03
C VAL A 106 -20.12 -1.72 32.51
N GLY A 107 -20.81 -1.00 33.39
CA GLY A 107 -20.52 -0.99 34.83
C GLY A 107 -19.08 -0.53 35.12
N LYS A 108 -18.30 -1.39 35.80
CA LYS A 108 -16.89 -1.10 36.16
C LYS A 108 -15.87 -1.61 35.12
N LYS A 109 -16.28 -2.47 34.18
CA LYS A 109 -15.39 -3.10 33.20
C LYS A 109 -15.52 -2.43 31.82
N ARG A 110 -14.50 -2.60 30.99
CA ARG A 110 -14.50 -2.19 29.57
C ARG A 110 -14.60 -3.42 28.67
N TYR A 111 -15.39 -3.29 27.63
CA TYR A 111 -15.60 -4.30 26.61
C TYR A 111 -15.36 -3.71 25.23
N ILE A 112 -15.06 -4.57 24.26
CA ILE A 112 -14.84 -4.18 22.87
C ILE A 112 -15.88 -4.88 22.01
N PRO A 113 -16.60 -4.15 21.14
CA PRO A 113 -17.51 -4.74 20.18
C PRO A 113 -16.75 -5.62 19.18
N MET A 114 -17.23 -6.84 18.96
CA MET A 114 -16.66 -7.82 18.04
C MET A 114 -16.44 -7.24 16.63
N GLN A 115 -17.42 -6.49 16.14
CA GLN A 115 -17.37 -5.83 14.83
C GLN A 115 -16.17 -4.87 14.70
N SER A 116 -15.76 -4.23 15.80
CA SER A 116 -14.57 -3.37 15.81
C SER A 116 -13.29 -4.17 15.63
N LEU A 117 -13.23 -5.37 16.19
CA LEU A 117 -12.08 -6.27 16.05
C LEU A 117 -12.00 -6.83 14.63
N GLU A 118 -13.14 -7.18 14.04
CA GLU A 118 -13.24 -7.62 12.65
C GLU A 118 -12.80 -6.54 11.67
N ASP A 119 -13.20 -5.29 11.91
CA ASP A 119 -12.74 -4.15 11.10
C ASP A 119 -11.22 -3.96 11.18
N ILE A 120 -10.65 -4.03 12.38
CA ILE A 120 -9.20 -3.95 12.60
C ILE A 120 -8.47 -5.05 11.80
N LEU A 121 -9.01 -6.27 11.78
CA LEU A 121 -8.46 -7.38 11.00
C LEU A 121 -8.61 -7.15 9.49
N ALA A 122 -9.76 -6.66 9.04
CA ALA A 122 -10.00 -6.32 7.63
C ALA A 122 -9.02 -5.25 7.13
N VAL A 123 -8.84 -4.17 7.90
CA VAL A 123 -7.85 -3.12 7.61
C VAL A 123 -6.44 -3.70 7.55
N GLY A 124 -6.08 -4.60 8.47
CA GLY A 124 -4.77 -5.27 8.46
C GLY A 124 -4.54 -6.17 7.24
N LYS A 125 -5.61 -6.72 6.64
CA LYS A 125 -5.55 -7.52 5.41
C LYS A 125 -5.45 -6.67 4.15
N GLU A 126 -6.16 -5.54 4.09
CA GLU A 126 -6.23 -4.69 2.90
C GLU A 126 -5.09 -3.66 2.81
N PHE A 127 -4.51 -3.28 3.95
CA PHE A 127 -3.51 -2.23 4.03
C PHE A 127 -2.25 -2.67 4.78
N TYR A 128 -1.14 -2.03 4.44
CA TYR A 128 0.11 -2.05 5.19
C TYR A 128 0.28 -0.79 6.01
N SER A 129 0.97 -0.92 7.15
CA SER A 129 1.56 0.25 7.80
C SER A 129 2.69 0.84 6.95
N ILE A 130 3.01 2.13 7.12
CA ILE A 130 4.12 2.76 6.39
C ILE A 130 5.44 1.99 6.57
N ARG A 131 5.66 1.48 7.78
CA ARG A 131 6.86 0.71 8.12
C ARG A 131 6.91 -0.63 7.39
N GLU A 132 5.84 -1.41 7.46
CA GLU A 132 5.74 -2.70 6.74
C GLU A 132 5.89 -2.52 5.22
N ALA A 133 5.18 -1.53 4.68
CA ALA A 133 5.22 -1.17 3.27
C ALA A 133 6.65 -0.81 2.82
N TYR A 134 7.37 -0.04 3.63
CA TYR A 134 8.77 0.28 3.37
C TYR A 134 9.67 -0.95 3.42
N GLU A 135 9.55 -1.80 4.44
CA GLU A 135 10.38 -2.99 4.59
C GLU A 135 10.21 -3.95 3.40
N LEU A 136 8.98 -4.12 2.91
CA LEU A 136 8.69 -4.90 1.70
C LEU A 136 9.29 -4.25 0.44
N TYR A 137 9.06 -2.95 0.25
CA TYR A 137 9.54 -2.23 -0.93
C TYR A 137 11.08 -2.14 -0.98
N LYS A 138 11.73 -1.97 0.16
CA LYS A 138 13.20 -1.88 0.30
C LYS A 138 13.91 -3.16 -0.17
N LYS A 139 13.28 -4.34 -0.04
CA LYS A 139 13.87 -5.62 -0.51
C LYS A 139 14.24 -5.56 -1.99
N TYR A 140 13.43 -4.86 -2.79
CA TYR A 140 13.60 -4.74 -4.23
C TYR A 140 14.21 -3.40 -4.65
N ASN A 141 13.94 -2.32 -3.91
CA ASN A 141 14.55 -1.01 -4.13
C ASN A 141 15.56 -0.69 -3.03
N ARG A 142 16.76 -1.28 -3.11
CA ARG A 142 17.79 -1.21 -2.05
C ARG A 142 18.29 0.21 -1.74
N MET A 143 18.19 1.14 -2.71
CA MET A 143 18.70 2.50 -2.55
C MET A 143 17.73 3.46 -1.86
N ILE A 144 16.50 3.02 -1.54
CA ILE A 144 15.53 3.91 -0.89
C ILE A 144 15.72 3.94 0.64
N ASN A 145 15.88 5.15 1.17
CA ASN A 145 15.86 5.40 2.61
C ASN A 145 14.43 5.60 3.12
N TYR A 146 14.19 5.28 4.39
CA TYR A 146 12.86 5.39 5.01
C TYR A 146 12.26 6.80 4.90
N ARG A 147 13.07 7.84 5.14
CA ARG A 147 12.66 9.24 4.99
C ARG A 147 12.23 9.58 3.55
N ALA A 148 12.95 9.05 2.56
CA ALA A 148 12.60 9.25 1.16
C ALA A 148 11.30 8.51 0.80
N PHE A 149 11.06 7.33 1.39
CA PHE A 149 9.80 6.61 1.23
C PHE A 149 8.62 7.40 1.82
N ILE A 150 8.75 7.90 3.05
CA ILE A 150 7.74 8.78 3.68
C ILE A 150 7.47 10.00 2.79
N GLY A 151 8.51 10.68 2.30
CA GLY A 151 8.35 11.83 1.42
C GLY A 151 7.60 11.51 0.12
N ARG A 152 7.70 10.28 -0.41
CA ARG A 152 6.90 9.84 -1.57
C ARG A 152 5.44 9.59 -1.24
N VAL A 153 5.16 9.11 -0.03
CA VAL A 153 3.79 8.96 0.50
C VAL A 153 3.14 10.32 0.72
N GLU A 154 3.88 11.29 1.25
CA GLU A 154 3.41 12.66 1.46
C GLU A 154 3.13 13.40 0.15
N LYS A 155 4.01 13.25 -0.83
CA LYS A 155 3.85 13.80 -2.19
C LYS A 155 2.83 13.04 -3.05
N SER A 156 2.10 12.09 -2.49
CA SER A 156 1.10 11.25 -3.18
C SER A 156 1.65 10.48 -4.39
N SER A 157 2.97 10.28 -4.46
CA SER A 157 3.59 9.39 -5.48
C SER A 157 3.39 7.92 -5.13
N ILE A 158 3.20 7.62 -3.84
CA ILE A 158 2.75 6.32 -3.35
C ILE A 158 1.32 6.53 -2.82
N PRO A 159 0.33 5.80 -3.34
CA PRO A 159 -1.05 5.97 -2.93
C PRO A 159 -1.20 5.60 -1.45
N SER A 160 -1.88 6.43 -0.67
CA SER A 160 -2.08 6.21 0.76
C SER A 160 -3.39 6.80 1.23
N LEU A 161 -3.95 6.23 2.29
CA LEU A 161 -5.19 6.69 2.90
C LEU A 161 -4.99 6.89 4.40
N LYS A 162 -5.58 7.95 4.95
CA LYS A 162 -5.66 8.14 6.40
C LYS A 162 -6.90 7.43 6.92
N ILE A 163 -6.71 6.40 7.73
CA ILE A 163 -7.78 5.65 8.41
C ILE A 163 -7.59 5.86 9.91
N GLY A 164 -8.57 6.48 10.55
CA GLY A 164 -8.44 6.98 11.93
C GLY A 164 -7.24 7.92 12.09
N THR A 165 -6.33 7.56 13.00
CA THR A 165 -5.13 8.36 13.29
C THR A 165 -3.91 7.99 12.45
N LYS A 166 -3.99 6.90 11.67
CA LYS A 166 -2.84 6.36 10.94
C LYS A 166 -3.00 6.55 9.44
N ARG A 167 -1.87 6.80 8.78
CA ARG A 167 -1.78 6.71 7.33
C ARG A 167 -1.34 5.30 6.95
N LEU A 168 -2.12 4.67 6.09
CA LEU A 168 -1.94 3.30 5.64
C LEU A 168 -1.85 3.27 4.13
N ILE A 169 -1.22 2.22 3.59
CA ILE A 169 -0.98 2.06 2.17
C ILE A 169 -1.69 0.79 1.70
N PRO A 170 -2.52 0.84 0.63
CA PRO A 170 -3.15 -0.37 0.09
C PRO A 170 -2.11 -1.42 -0.27
N ARG A 171 -2.35 -2.69 0.08
CA ARG A 171 -1.39 -3.77 -0.20
C ARG A 171 -1.09 -3.92 -1.68
N ASP A 172 -2.12 -3.88 -2.51
CA ASP A 172 -2.02 -3.95 -3.98
C ASP A 172 -1.05 -2.90 -4.54
N ALA A 173 -1.03 -1.71 -3.95
CA ALA A 173 -0.14 -0.66 -4.38
C ALA A 173 1.33 -1.00 -4.09
N ILE A 174 1.65 -1.53 -2.91
CA ILE A 174 3.02 -1.93 -2.55
C ILE A 174 3.48 -3.14 -3.35
N ASP A 175 2.60 -4.11 -3.58
CA ASP A 175 2.92 -5.29 -4.38
C ASP A 175 3.23 -4.91 -5.82
N SER A 176 2.46 -3.98 -6.38
CA SER A 176 2.68 -3.45 -7.73
C SER A 176 3.96 -2.61 -7.80
N LEU A 177 4.21 -1.72 -6.83
CA LEU A 177 5.45 -0.95 -6.74
C LEU A 177 6.68 -1.84 -6.57
N SER A 178 6.59 -2.90 -5.78
CA SER A 178 7.67 -3.89 -5.60
C SER A 178 7.95 -4.66 -6.88
N HIS A 179 6.90 -5.01 -7.63
CA HIS A 179 7.04 -5.62 -8.96
C HIS A 179 7.71 -4.68 -9.95
N ILE A 180 7.33 -3.39 -9.96
CA ILE A 180 7.96 -2.37 -10.79
C ILE A 180 9.46 -2.25 -10.45
N ALA A 181 9.80 -2.17 -9.17
CA ALA A 181 11.20 -2.11 -8.73
C ALA A 181 12.04 -3.33 -9.19
N ARG A 182 11.39 -4.49 -9.34
CA ARG A 182 12.05 -5.73 -9.80
C ARG A 182 12.21 -5.80 -11.32
N LYS A 183 11.19 -5.40 -12.09
CA LYS A 183 11.13 -5.64 -13.55
C LYS A 183 11.38 -4.42 -14.42
N TYR A 184 11.45 -3.23 -13.83
CA TYR A 184 11.61 -1.98 -14.54
C TYR A 184 12.82 -1.21 -14.03
N TYR A 185 13.39 -0.39 -14.91
CA TYR A 185 14.36 0.62 -14.56
C TYR A 185 13.69 1.99 -14.52
N SER A 186 14.08 2.81 -13.54
CA SER A 186 13.89 4.26 -13.66
C SER A 186 14.80 4.83 -14.75
N VAL A 187 14.46 6.01 -15.28
CA VAL A 187 15.27 6.67 -16.33
C VAL A 187 16.76 6.76 -15.96
N SER A 188 17.08 7.13 -14.72
CA SER A 188 18.47 7.22 -14.26
C SER A 188 19.17 5.87 -14.20
N GLU A 189 18.46 4.80 -13.81
CA GLU A 189 19.02 3.44 -13.78
C GLU A 189 19.19 2.90 -15.20
N ALA A 190 18.23 3.13 -16.09
CA ALA A 190 18.29 2.72 -17.49
C ALA A 190 19.50 3.33 -18.21
N ILE A 191 19.80 4.62 -17.97
CA ILE A 191 20.97 5.27 -18.57
C ILE A 191 22.27 4.63 -18.06
N LYS A 192 22.37 4.35 -16.75
CA LYS A 192 23.54 3.68 -16.18
C LYS A 192 23.72 2.28 -16.77
N GLU A 193 22.64 1.54 -16.92
CA GLU A 193 22.66 0.21 -17.53
C GLU A 193 23.14 0.25 -18.99
N LEU A 194 22.64 1.22 -19.77
CA LEU A 194 23.11 1.43 -21.16
C LEU A 194 24.60 1.75 -21.22
N HIS A 195 25.12 2.59 -20.30
CA HIS A 195 26.55 2.90 -20.22
C HIS A 195 27.38 1.66 -19.90
N VAL A 196 26.93 0.82 -18.96
CA VAL A 196 27.59 -0.47 -18.62
C VAL A 196 27.64 -1.40 -19.83
N LYS A 197 26.62 -1.35 -20.69
CA LYS A 197 26.55 -2.12 -21.95
C LYS A 197 27.32 -1.47 -23.11
N GLY A 198 28.07 -0.40 -22.87
CA GLY A 198 28.88 0.28 -23.89
C GLY A 198 28.10 1.24 -24.78
N VAL A 199 26.86 1.61 -24.42
CA VAL A 199 26.03 2.57 -25.16
C VAL A 199 26.05 3.93 -24.46
N GLU A 200 26.89 4.84 -24.94
CA GLU A 200 26.95 6.20 -24.40
C GLU A 200 25.81 7.07 -24.93
N ILE A 201 24.78 7.28 -24.09
CA ILE A 201 23.70 8.22 -24.39
C ILE A 201 23.59 9.32 -23.33
N LYS A 202 23.49 10.57 -23.79
CA LYS A 202 23.18 11.71 -22.92
C LYS A 202 21.74 11.64 -22.44
N ARG A 203 21.51 11.98 -21.17
CA ARG A 203 20.17 11.97 -20.53
C ARG A 203 19.10 12.70 -21.35
N ASN A 204 19.39 13.93 -21.81
CA ASN A 204 18.43 14.73 -22.58
C ASN A 204 18.06 14.05 -23.91
N ALA A 205 19.02 13.34 -24.54
CA ALA A 205 18.75 12.61 -25.77
C ALA A 205 17.86 11.38 -25.50
N PHE A 206 18.09 10.68 -24.40
CA PHE A 206 17.28 9.55 -23.97
C PHE A 206 15.84 9.98 -23.60
N GLU A 207 15.69 11.05 -22.83
CA GLU A 207 14.37 11.60 -22.46
C GLU A 207 13.57 12.05 -23.70
N ARG A 208 14.20 12.69 -24.70
CA ARG A 208 13.55 13.02 -25.98
C ARG A 208 13.07 11.80 -26.75
N ARG A 209 13.72 10.63 -26.61
CA ARG A 209 13.26 9.38 -27.25
C ARG A 209 12.02 8.84 -26.54
N LEU A 210 11.94 8.98 -25.22
CA LEU A 210 10.74 8.67 -24.43
C LEU A 210 9.59 9.62 -24.80
N ASP A 211 9.85 10.93 -24.87
CA ASP A 211 8.82 11.94 -25.23
C ASP A 211 8.24 11.70 -26.63
N ARG A 212 9.07 11.21 -27.56
CA ARG A 212 8.68 10.87 -28.92
C ARG A 212 8.13 9.44 -29.05
N ASN A 213 7.86 8.76 -27.93
CA ASN A 213 7.35 7.38 -27.86
C ASN A 213 8.17 6.37 -28.67
N ARG A 214 9.49 6.59 -28.82
CA ARG A 214 10.38 5.67 -29.52
C ARG A 214 10.83 4.50 -28.65
N ILE A 215 10.79 4.71 -27.33
CA ILE A 215 11.08 3.71 -26.31
C ILE A 215 9.80 3.56 -25.47
N PRO A 216 9.25 2.34 -25.37
CA PRO A 216 8.05 2.10 -24.60
C PRO A 216 8.36 2.26 -23.11
N HIS A 217 7.49 2.98 -22.41
CA HIS A 217 7.63 3.30 -21.00
C HIS A 217 6.26 3.50 -20.34
N VAL A 218 6.22 3.42 -19.02
CA VAL A 218 5.04 3.69 -18.21
C VAL A 218 5.32 4.87 -17.28
N LYS A 219 4.34 5.77 -17.11
CA LYS A 219 4.43 6.88 -16.16
C LYS A 219 3.63 6.55 -14.89
N ILE A 220 4.31 6.49 -13.74
CA ILE A 220 3.72 6.14 -12.44
C ILE A 220 4.17 7.18 -11.42
N GLY A 221 3.23 7.83 -10.75
CA GLY A 221 3.53 8.85 -9.72
C GLY A 221 4.45 9.98 -10.24
N GLY A 222 4.29 10.39 -11.50
CA GLY A 222 5.10 11.42 -12.14
C GLY A 222 6.47 10.96 -12.66
N ARG A 223 6.85 9.69 -12.48
CA ARG A 223 8.14 9.13 -12.91
C ARG A 223 7.95 8.14 -14.05
N ARG A 224 8.93 8.05 -14.95
CA ARG A 224 8.94 7.09 -16.06
C ARG A 224 9.72 5.84 -15.68
N PHE A 225 9.11 4.69 -15.97
CA PHE A 225 9.67 3.36 -15.77
C PHE A 225 9.71 2.63 -17.10
N ILE A 226 10.83 1.96 -17.36
CA ILE A 226 11.12 1.29 -18.62
C ILE A 226 11.35 -0.18 -18.31
N PRO A 227 10.67 -1.11 -18.99
CA PRO A 227 10.92 -2.54 -18.81
C PRO A 227 12.41 -2.87 -19.03
N ARG A 228 12.98 -3.76 -18.22
CA ARG A 228 14.41 -4.10 -18.34
C ARG A 228 14.76 -4.71 -19.71
N ASP A 229 13.89 -5.59 -20.21
CA ASP A 229 14.01 -6.22 -21.53
C ASP A 229 13.98 -5.21 -22.69
N VAL A 230 13.25 -4.10 -22.55
CA VAL A 230 13.28 -3.00 -23.53
C VAL A 230 14.63 -2.29 -23.54
N ILE A 231 15.29 -2.15 -22.39
CA ILE A 231 16.64 -1.58 -22.32
C ILE A 231 17.66 -2.52 -22.95
N ASP A 232 17.50 -3.82 -22.76
CA ASP A 232 18.35 -4.83 -23.38
C ASP A 232 18.25 -4.76 -24.91
N GLU A 233 17.02 -4.78 -25.45
CA GLU A 233 16.78 -4.63 -26.90
C GLU A 233 17.31 -3.30 -27.45
N LEU A 234 17.18 -2.21 -26.67
CA LEU A 234 17.72 -0.90 -27.05
C LEU A 234 19.24 -0.93 -27.13
N ALA A 235 19.91 -1.59 -26.18
CA ALA A 235 21.36 -1.71 -26.18
C ALA A 235 21.85 -2.50 -27.40
N ASP A 236 21.21 -3.63 -27.70
CA ASP A 236 21.58 -4.48 -28.83
C ASP A 236 21.45 -3.72 -30.17
N LYS A 237 20.35 -2.97 -30.34
CA LYS A 237 20.13 -2.15 -31.54
C LYS A 237 21.16 -1.01 -31.68
N GLU A 238 21.57 -0.39 -30.58
CA GLU A 238 22.58 0.67 -30.59
C GLU A 238 23.98 0.11 -30.91
N ILE A 239 24.36 -1.02 -30.31
CA ILE A 239 25.64 -1.67 -30.58
C ILE A 239 25.71 -2.13 -32.06
N ALA A 240 24.63 -2.71 -32.58
CA ALA A 240 24.54 -3.13 -33.98
C ALA A 240 24.67 -1.95 -34.96
N LEU A 241 24.22 -0.75 -34.56
CA LEU A 241 24.36 0.47 -35.35
C LEU A 241 25.76 1.10 -35.25
N SER A 242 26.43 0.89 -34.12
CA SER A 242 27.79 1.40 -33.89
C SER A 242 28.86 0.57 -34.60
N LYS A 243 28.58 -0.69 -34.96
CA LYS A 243 29.50 -1.50 -35.77
C LYS A 243 29.52 -0.95 -37.20
N PRO A 244 30.68 -0.54 -37.73
CA PRO A 244 30.79 -0.18 -39.14
C PRO A 244 30.41 -1.40 -39.99
N LYS A 245 29.60 -1.17 -41.03
CA LYS A 245 29.44 -2.15 -42.11
C LYS A 245 30.72 -2.25 -42.90
#